data_AF-A0A9E4N3T9-F1
#
_entry.id   AF-A0A9E4N3T9-F1
#
_cell.length_a   1.000
_cell.length_b   1.000
_cell.length_c   1.000
_cell.angle_alpha   90.00
_cell.angle_beta   90.00
_cell.angle_gamma   90.00
#
_symmetry.space_group_name_H-M   'P 1'
#
loop_
_entity.id
_entity.type
_entity.pdbx_description
1 polymer ?
#
loop_
_entity_poly.entity_id
_entity_poly.type
_entity_poly.pdbx_seq_one_letter_code
_entity_poly.pdbx_strand_id
1 'polypeptide(L)'
;GLQESTESTGFWQQLRDHKHDFFQQPKTLWRLSLKPTTPLELTEPCLQEWSGGLRWLYSERPATEIRTLVERQGGHAVQFRNGDRSGEIFHPLHPRILGIQQGLKAVFDPHGLFNPGRHYADY
;
A
#
# COMPACT_ATOMS: atom_id res chain seq x y z
N GLY A 1 -30.92 -21.98 -1.45
CA GLY A 1 -30.57 -20.56 -1.35
C GLY A 1 -29.72 -20.39 -0.12
N LEU A 2 -28.46 -20.01 -0.28
CA LEU A 2 -27.57 -19.71 0.85
C LEU A 2 -28.07 -18.41 1.50
N GLN A 3 -28.59 -18.50 2.72
CA GLN A 3 -28.93 -17.34 3.52
C GLN A 3 -27.63 -16.67 3.98
N GLU A 4 -27.34 -15.50 3.44
CA GLU A 4 -26.35 -14.59 4.02
C GLU A 4 -26.84 -14.19 5.41
N SER A 5 -26.10 -14.59 6.45
CA SER A 5 -26.34 -14.13 7.81
C SER A 5 -26.02 -12.64 7.89
N THR A 6 -26.87 -11.85 8.55
CA THR A 6 -26.73 -10.40 8.71
C THR A 6 -25.40 -10.00 9.37
N GLU A 7 -24.78 -10.89 10.15
CA GLU A 7 -23.43 -10.73 10.71
C GLU A 7 -22.33 -10.62 9.63
N SER A 8 -22.47 -11.35 8.51
CA SER A 8 -21.53 -11.31 7.39
C SER A 8 -21.44 -9.91 6.77
N THR A 9 -22.59 -9.22 6.62
CA THR A 9 -22.63 -7.90 5.97
C THR A 9 -21.83 -6.86 6.76
N GLY A 10 -21.98 -6.86 8.09
CA GLY A 10 -21.30 -5.92 8.98
C GLY A 10 -19.79 -6.12 8.98
N PHE A 11 -19.32 -7.37 8.99
CA PHE A 11 -17.89 -7.68 8.98
C PHE A 11 -17.19 -7.18 7.70
N TRP A 12 -17.72 -7.53 6.53
CA TRP A 12 -17.12 -7.10 5.26
C TRP A 12 -17.18 -5.60 5.04
N GLN A 13 -18.24 -4.94 5.53
CA GLN A 13 -18.31 -3.48 5.53
C GLN A 13 -17.24 -2.87 6.44
N GLN A 14 -17.04 -3.43 7.63
CA GLN A 14 -15.99 -2.96 8.55
C GLN A 14 -14.58 -3.12 7.98
N LEU A 15 -14.29 -4.22 7.28
CA LEU A 15 -13.00 -4.39 6.60
C LEU A 15 -12.82 -3.37 5.46
N ARG A 16 -13.80 -3.29 4.56
CA ARG A 16 -13.79 -2.37 3.41
C ARG A 16 -13.62 -0.90 3.81
N ASP A 17 -14.31 -0.49 4.87
CA ASP A 17 -14.29 0.89 5.37
C ASP A 17 -13.15 1.13 6.39
N HIS A 18 -12.28 0.14 6.63
CA HIS A 18 -11.24 0.15 7.66
C HIS A 18 -11.74 0.54 9.05
N LYS A 19 -12.96 0.10 9.41
CA LYS A 19 -13.60 0.28 10.72
C LYS A 19 -13.38 -0.90 11.66
N HIS A 20 -12.99 -2.06 11.14
CA HIS A 20 -12.69 -3.23 11.96
C HIS A 20 -11.58 -2.93 12.99
N ASP A 21 -11.64 -3.55 14.17
CA ASP A 21 -10.73 -3.31 15.31
C ASP A 21 -9.25 -3.41 14.94
N PHE A 22 -8.93 -4.30 13.99
CA PHE A 22 -7.59 -4.41 13.41
C PHE A 22 -7.02 -3.04 13.00
N PHE A 23 -7.83 -2.19 12.35
CA PHE A 23 -7.41 -0.90 11.77
C PHE A 23 -7.38 0.28 12.75
N GLN A 24 -7.80 0.09 14.01
CA GLN A 24 -7.92 1.17 15.00
C GLN A 24 -6.64 1.39 15.83
N GLN A 25 -5.53 0.72 15.49
CA GLN A 25 -4.28 0.88 16.23
C GLN A 25 -3.57 2.20 15.88
N PRO A 26 -2.95 2.89 16.86
CA PRO A 26 -2.23 4.14 16.64
C PRO A 26 -0.83 3.97 16.02
N LYS A 27 -0.51 2.78 15.49
CA LYS A 27 0.79 2.43 14.91
C LYS A 27 0.85 2.74 13.41
N THR A 28 2.05 2.73 12.85
CA THR A 28 2.26 2.84 11.39
C THR A 28 1.64 1.64 10.68
N LEU A 29 0.65 1.91 9.84
CA LEU A 29 -0.03 0.89 9.04
C LEU A 29 0.51 0.89 7.61
N TRP A 30 0.97 -0.27 7.16
CA TRP A 30 1.49 -0.51 5.82
C TRP A 30 0.48 -1.25 4.96
N ARG A 31 0.41 -0.87 3.69
CA ARG A 31 -0.30 -1.61 2.64
C ARG A 31 0.71 -2.26 1.72
N LEU A 32 0.74 -3.59 1.72
CA LEU A 32 1.63 -4.40 0.89
C LEU A 32 0.82 -5.04 -0.25
N SER A 33 1.28 -4.87 -1.49
CA SER A 33 0.69 -5.45 -2.68
C SER A 33 1.67 -6.42 -3.31
N LEU A 34 1.34 -7.70 -3.36
CA LEU A 34 2.25 -8.80 -3.68
C LEU A 34 1.51 -9.91 -4.43
N LYS A 35 2.22 -10.94 -4.90
CA LYS A 35 1.55 -12.17 -5.33
C LYS A 35 0.98 -12.89 -4.10
N PRO A 36 -0.25 -13.44 -4.16
CA PRO A 36 -0.86 -14.21 -3.07
C PRO A 36 0.07 -15.22 -2.39
N THR A 37 0.81 -15.98 -3.19
CA THR A 37 1.68 -17.08 -2.74
C THR A 37 3.06 -16.62 -2.28
N THR A 38 3.36 -15.32 -2.28
CA THR A 38 4.67 -14.80 -1.85
C THR A 38 4.91 -15.09 -0.37
N PRO A 39 5.94 -15.87 0.00
CA PRO A 39 6.32 -16.01 1.38
C PRO A 39 6.93 -14.70 1.87
N LEU A 40 6.47 -14.21 3.02
CA LEU A 40 7.07 -13.09 3.73
C LEU A 40 7.17 -13.48 5.20
N GLU A 41 8.38 -13.52 5.71
CA GLU A 41 8.64 -13.76 7.13
C GLU A 41 8.32 -12.47 7.91
N LEU A 42 7.06 -12.33 8.27
CA LEU A 42 6.55 -11.25 9.11
C LEU A 42 6.31 -11.83 10.50
N THR A 43 6.90 -11.20 11.51
CA THR A 43 6.64 -11.54 12.91
C THR A 43 5.54 -10.64 13.50
N GLU A 44 5.21 -9.56 12.81
CA GLU A 44 4.22 -8.58 13.24
C GLU A 44 2.79 -8.93 12.81
N PRO A 45 1.77 -8.35 13.47
CA PRO A 45 0.37 -8.54 13.09
C PRO A 45 0.11 -8.15 11.64
N CYS A 46 -0.46 -9.11 10.89
CA CYS A 46 -0.72 -8.98 9.46
C CYS A 46 -2.13 -9.47 9.13
N LEU A 47 -2.96 -8.60 8.56
CA LEU A 47 -4.26 -8.96 8.00
C LEU A 47 -4.12 -9.15 6.48
N GLN A 48 -4.61 -10.27 5.97
CA GLN A 48 -4.54 -10.60 4.55
C GLN A 48 -5.92 -10.46 3.90
N GLU A 49 -5.95 -9.78 2.76
CA GLU A 49 -7.12 -9.63 1.91
C GLU A 49 -6.82 -10.15 0.50
N TRP A 50 -7.88 -10.42 -0.26
CA TRP A 50 -7.82 -10.81 -1.68
C TRP A 50 -6.89 -12.01 -1.89
N SER A 51 -7.13 -13.06 -1.09
CA SER A 51 -6.33 -14.29 -1.06
C SER A 51 -4.84 -14.08 -0.73
N GLY A 52 -4.48 -12.98 -0.05
CA GLY A 52 -3.11 -12.67 0.35
C GLY A 52 -2.34 -11.79 -0.64
N GLY A 53 -2.99 -11.36 -1.73
CA GLY A 53 -2.42 -10.38 -2.66
C GLY A 53 -2.37 -8.96 -2.09
N LEU A 54 -3.22 -8.66 -1.10
CA LEU A 54 -3.18 -7.45 -0.30
C LEU A 54 -2.90 -7.83 1.15
N ARG A 55 -1.90 -7.21 1.77
CA ARG A 55 -1.56 -7.44 3.18
C ARG A 55 -1.45 -6.12 3.92
N TRP A 56 -2.15 -6.02 5.04
CA TRP A 56 -2.11 -4.90 5.96
C TRP A 56 -1.21 -5.25 7.13
N LEU A 57 -0.13 -4.49 7.32
CA LEU A 57 0.90 -4.80 8.30
C LEU A 57 1.11 -3.61 9.24
N TYR A 58 1.08 -3.86 10.55
CA TYR A 58 1.58 -2.88 11.52
C TYR A 58 3.07 -3.13 11.75
N SER A 59 3.91 -2.14 11.46
CA SER A 59 5.36 -2.27 11.65
C SER A 59 6.01 -0.90 11.80
N GLU A 60 6.91 -0.80 12.79
CA GLU A 60 7.75 0.37 13.05
C GLU A 60 9.20 0.14 12.53
N ARG A 61 9.43 -0.90 11.72
CA ARG A 61 10.71 -1.09 11.04
C ARG A 61 10.99 0.10 10.13
N PRO A 62 12.28 0.40 9.84
CA PRO A 62 12.64 1.41 8.86
C PRO A 62 11.90 1.18 7.53
N ALA A 63 11.38 2.26 6.93
CA ALA A 63 10.61 2.19 5.69
C ALA A 63 11.38 1.51 4.55
N THR A 64 12.68 1.73 4.49
CA THR A 64 13.60 1.11 3.53
C THR A 64 13.67 -0.41 3.67
N GLU A 65 13.59 -0.94 4.89
CA GLU A 65 13.62 -2.38 5.15
C GLU A 65 12.37 -3.06 4.61
N ILE A 66 11.18 -2.54 4.94
CA ILE A 66 9.90 -3.09 4.49
C ILE A 66 9.79 -3.00 2.96
N ARG A 67 10.20 -1.88 2.38
CA ARG A 67 10.21 -1.72 0.92
C ARG A 67 11.16 -2.73 0.26
N THR A 68 12.39 -2.85 0.74
CA THR A 68 13.36 -3.80 0.17
C THR A 68 12.86 -5.25 0.26
N LEU A 69 12.29 -5.64 1.40
CA LEU A 69 11.71 -6.96 1.62
C LEU A 69 10.62 -7.30 0.60
N VAL A 70 9.72 -6.33 0.35
CA VAL A 70 8.59 -6.46 -0.57
C VAL A 70 9.02 -6.37 -2.04
N GLU A 71 9.96 -5.49 -2.36
CA GLU A 71 10.49 -5.29 -3.71
C GLU A 71 11.22 -6.55 -4.22
N ARG A 72 11.96 -7.24 -3.34
CA ARG A 72 12.60 -8.54 -3.66
C ARG A 72 11.61 -9.61 -4.13
N GLN A 73 10.32 -9.45 -3.79
CA GLN A 73 9.24 -10.34 -4.20
C GLN A 73 8.44 -9.80 -5.39
N GLY A 74 8.88 -8.68 -5.99
CA GLY A 74 8.20 -7.98 -7.08
C GLY A 74 6.92 -7.26 -6.64
N GLY A 75 6.81 -6.90 -5.37
CA GLY A 75 5.66 -6.20 -4.82
C GLY A 75 5.93 -4.74 -4.47
N HIS A 76 4.93 -4.07 -3.91
CA HIS A 76 5.01 -2.69 -3.46
C HIS A 76 4.50 -2.50 -2.04
N ALA A 77 5.10 -1.57 -1.30
CA ALA A 77 4.80 -1.27 0.09
C ALA A 77 4.65 0.23 0.31
N VAL A 78 3.51 0.65 0.85
CA VAL A 78 3.16 2.06 1.10
C VAL A 78 2.80 2.24 2.56
N GLN A 79 3.32 3.31 3.20
CA GLN A 79 2.83 3.75 4.50
C GLN A 79 1.44 4.37 4.31
N PHE A 80 0.42 3.63 4.71
CA PHE A 80 -0.97 4.01 4.47
C PHE A 80 -1.51 4.94 5.55
N ARG A 81 -1.16 4.72 6.82
CA ARG A 81 -1.59 5.54 7.95
C ARG A 81 -0.48 5.65 9.00
N ASN A 82 -0.42 6.80 9.68
CA ASN A 82 0.51 7.11 10.77
C ASN A 82 2.01 7.00 10.45
N GLY A 83 2.39 6.80 9.18
CA GLY A 83 3.77 6.86 8.74
C GLY A 83 4.27 8.29 8.55
N ASP A 84 5.58 8.41 8.36
CA ASP A 84 6.24 9.68 8.05
C ASP A 84 5.73 10.22 6.70
N ARG A 85 5.31 11.48 6.70
CA ARG A 85 4.82 12.19 5.51
C ARG A 85 5.81 13.22 4.96
N SER A 86 6.97 13.38 5.61
CA SER A 86 8.03 14.29 5.17
C SER A 86 8.89 13.68 4.06
N GLY A 87 8.92 12.35 3.96
CA GLY A 87 9.61 11.61 2.90
C GLY A 87 8.69 11.05 1.81
N GLU A 88 9.26 10.25 0.91
CA GLU A 88 8.50 9.54 -0.12
C GLU A 88 7.51 8.57 0.52
N ILE A 89 6.21 8.82 0.37
CA ILE A 89 5.13 7.97 0.90
C ILE A 89 5.00 6.69 0.05
N PHE A 90 5.15 6.82 -1.27
CA PHE A 90 5.00 5.72 -2.21
C PHE A 90 6.24 4.84 -2.24
N HIS A 91 6.04 3.58 -2.63
CA HIS A 91 7.15 2.70 -2.95
C HIS A 91 7.87 3.26 -4.18
N PRO A 92 9.19 3.47 -4.13
CA PRO A 92 9.95 3.97 -5.28
C PRO A 92 9.69 3.12 -6.52
N LEU A 93 9.41 3.77 -7.64
CA LEU A 93 9.19 3.04 -8.88
C LEU A 93 10.52 2.51 -9.40
N HIS A 94 10.49 1.29 -9.94
CA HIS A 94 11.62 0.80 -10.71
C HIS A 94 11.94 1.82 -11.83
N PRO A 95 13.22 2.19 -12.06
CA PRO A 95 13.59 3.31 -12.95
C PRO A 95 12.97 3.24 -14.36
N ARG A 96 12.80 2.03 -14.89
CA ARG A 96 12.10 1.82 -16.19
C ARG A 96 10.65 2.29 -16.18
N ILE A 97 9.91 2.02 -15.11
CA ILE A 97 8.51 2.42 -14.97
C ILE A 97 8.41 3.93 -14.73
N LEU A 98 9.35 4.48 -13.95
CA LEU A 98 9.46 5.93 -13.74
C LEU A 98 9.54 6.68 -15.08
N GLY A 99 10.43 6.26 -15.98
CA GLY A 99 10.56 6.90 -17.30
C GLY A 99 9.28 6.84 -18.14
N ILE A 100 8.55 5.72 -18.10
CA ILE A 100 7.26 5.58 -18.80
C ILE A 100 6.22 6.55 -18.21
N GLN A 101 6.13 6.62 -16.88
CA GLN A 101 5.15 7.49 -16.24
C GLN A 101 5.48 8.98 -16.42
N GLN A 102 6.75 9.36 -16.42
CA GLN A 102 7.19 10.72 -16.77
C GLN A 102 6.83 11.07 -18.22
N GLY A 103 7.08 10.16 -19.16
CA GLY A 103 6.67 10.34 -20.57
C GLY A 103 5.17 10.51 -20.71
N LEU A 104 4.38 9.70 -20.00
CA LEU A 104 2.92 9.81 -19.98
C LEU A 104 2.47 11.15 -19.40
N LYS A 105 3.04 11.58 -18.26
CA LYS A 105 2.72 12.88 -17.64
C LYS A 105 3.06 14.04 -18.57
N ALA A 106 4.19 14.02 -19.27
CA ALA A 106 4.57 15.07 -20.21
C ALA A 106 3.58 15.23 -21.37
N VAL A 107 2.97 14.13 -21.84
CA VAL A 107 1.96 14.16 -22.91
C VAL A 107 0.61 14.67 -22.39
N PHE A 108 0.18 14.24 -21.21
CA PHE A 108 -1.14 14.57 -20.66
C PHE A 108 -1.19 15.89 -19.87
N ASP A 109 -0.06 16.33 -19.34
CA ASP A 109 0.08 17.53 -18.52
C ASP A 109 1.36 18.32 -18.89
N PRO A 110 1.46 18.81 -20.14
CA PRO A 110 2.66 19.49 -20.64
C PRO A 110 2.98 20.79 -19.88
N HIS A 111 1.99 21.35 -19.17
CA HIS A 111 2.15 22.57 -18.37
C HIS A 111 2.29 22.30 -16.87
N GLY A 112 2.30 21.03 -16.43
CA GLY A 112 2.52 20.65 -15.04
C GLY A 112 1.43 21.12 -14.07
N LEU A 113 0.20 21.31 -14.54
CA LEU A 113 -0.91 21.86 -13.74
C LEU A 113 -1.46 20.85 -12.73
N PHE A 114 -1.28 19.55 -12.96
CA PHE A 114 -1.84 18.50 -12.10
C PHE A 114 -0.80 17.96 -11.10
N ASN A 115 -1.08 18.13 -9.81
CA ASN A 115 -0.30 17.60 -8.67
C ASN A 115 1.21 17.93 -8.72
N PRO A 116 1.61 19.21 -8.83
CA PRO A 116 3.02 19.60 -8.84
C PRO A 116 3.74 19.13 -7.55
N GLY A 117 4.95 18.59 -7.70
CA GLY A 117 5.79 18.10 -6.60
C GLY A 117 5.28 16.88 -5.81
N ARG A 118 4.10 16.32 -6.14
CA ARG A 118 3.45 15.29 -5.31
C ARG A 118 3.73 13.84 -5.74
N HIS A 119 4.20 13.66 -6.98
CA HIS A 119 4.51 12.33 -7.55
C HIS A 119 5.96 12.18 -8.00
N TYR A 120 6.61 13.27 -8.41
CA TYR A 120 8.02 13.31 -8.78
C TYR A 120 8.59 14.58 -8.17
N ALA A 121 9.62 14.47 -7.33
CA ALA A 121 10.23 15.63 -6.68
C ALA A 121 10.88 16.59 -7.70
N ASP A 122 11.28 16.06 -8.85
CA ASP A 122 11.94 16.79 -9.94
C ASP A 122 10.95 17.46 -10.92
N TYR A 123 9.67 17.62 -10.54
CA TYR A 123 8.64 18.26 -11.38
C TYR A 123 7.59 19.07 -10.61
#